data_AF-A0A7V2JJZ3-F1
#
_entry.id   AF-A0A7V2JJZ3-F1
#
_cell.length_a   1.000
_cell.length_b   1.000
_cell.length_c   1.000
_cell.angle_alpha   90.00
_cell.angle_beta   90.00
_cell.angle_gamma   90.00
#
_symmetry.space_group_name_H-M   'P 1'
#
loop_
_entity.id
_entity.type
_entity.pdbx_description
1 polymer ?
#
loop_
_entity_poly.entity_id
_entity_poly.type
_entity_poly.pdbx_seq_one_letter_code
_entity_poly.pdbx_strand_id
1 'polypeptide(L)'
;MSDSDKSTSTSINTHTPHEDPDRSTSAPPANSSEIYQPSPDTVADAHIRDWDTTRNEALKDPVAFWEERAAELEWYEPWTTVLDDSEAPFFKWFVGGKTNIVLNALDRHMDTATKNKIAFIWEGEDGEHATMSFFRLRKQVNKFANVLKSMGVKKGDRVTIYMGRIMEIVIAMLATVKIGAVHSVVYG
;
A
#
# COMPACT_ATOMS: atom_id res chain seq x y z
N MET A 1 32.30 47.42 -42.28
CA MET A 1 30.84 47.44 -42.07
C MET A 1 30.41 46.01 -41.79
N SER A 2 30.08 45.76 -40.52
CA SER A 2 29.65 44.50 -39.94
C SER A 2 28.16 44.30 -40.20
N ASP A 3 27.76 43.14 -40.70
CA ASP A 3 26.39 42.66 -40.57
C ASP A 3 26.36 41.47 -39.60
N SER A 4 25.34 41.54 -38.76
CA SER A 4 25.17 40.93 -37.46
C SER A 4 24.73 39.46 -37.49
N ASP A 5 25.52 38.59 -36.85
CA ASP A 5 25.07 37.29 -36.33
C ASP A 5 24.33 37.50 -35.01
N LYS A 6 23.03 37.21 -34.98
CA LYS A 6 22.25 37.06 -33.74
C LYS A 6 22.13 35.56 -33.42
N SER A 7 23.14 35.03 -32.73
CA SER A 7 23.03 33.78 -31.99
C SER A 7 22.11 33.98 -30.79
N THR A 8 20.96 33.32 -30.79
CA THR A 8 20.02 33.33 -29.67
C THR A 8 20.40 32.18 -28.75
N SER A 9 21.13 32.48 -27.68
CA SER A 9 21.43 31.51 -26.61
C SER A 9 20.14 31.13 -25.90
N THR A 10 19.73 29.87 -26.05
CA THR A 10 18.69 29.27 -25.20
C THR A 10 19.40 28.61 -24.03
N SER A 11 19.37 29.27 -22.87
CA SER A 11 19.92 28.74 -21.62
C SER A 11 19.13 27.50 -21.19
N ILE A 12 19.78 26.34 -21.26
CA ILE A 12 19.28 25.11 -20.64
C ILE A 12 19.42 25.31 -19.13
N ASN A 13 18.29 25.37 -18.41
CA ASN A 13 18.29 25.31 -16.94
C ASN A 13 18.72 23.89 -16.54
N THR A 14 20.01 23.72 -16.23
CA THR A 14 20.52 22.53 -15.57
C THR A 14 20.01 22.57 -14.13
N HIS A 15 19.04 21.71 -13.81
CA HIS A 15 18.62 21.48 -12.44
C HIS A 15 19.81 20.86 -11.70
N THR A 16 20.47 21.66 -10.86
CA THR A 16 21.57 21.19 -10.02
C THR A 16 20.95 20.24 -9.00
N PRO A 17 21.45 19.00 -8.84
CA PRO A 17 21.03 18.15 -7.74
C PRO A 17 21.26 18.90 -6.44
N HIS A 18 20.26 18.94 -5.56
CA HIS A 18 20.43 19.44 -4.21
C HIS A 18 21.37 18.46 -3.49
N GLU A 19 22.68 18.76 -3.49
CA GLU A 19 23.63 18.02 -2.66
C GLU A 19 23.28 18.30 -1.20
N ASP A 20 22.76 17.28 -0.53
CA ASP A 20 22.63 17.28 0.92
C ASP A 20 24.04 17.21 1.51
N PRO A 21 24.54 18.25 2.20
CA PRO A 21 25.92 18.30 2.69
C PRO A 21 26.20 17.27 3.80
N ASP A 22 25.18 16.55 4.25
CA ASP A 22 25.26 15.55 5.33
C ASP A 22 25.28 14.09 4.83
N ARG A 23 25.39 13.85 3.52
CA ARG A 23 25.51 12.49 2.97
C ARG A 23 26.95 11.96 3.14
N SER A 24 27.44 11.94 4.37
CA SER A 24 28.59 11.12 4.76
C SER A 24 28.14 9.65 4.82
N THR A 25 28.42 8.88 3.77
CA THR A 25 28.16 7.44 3.73
C THR A 25 29.23 6.65 4.50
N SER A 26 29.33 6.88 5.81
CA SER A 26 29.98 5.90 6.70
C SER A 26 28.90 4.99 7.27
N ALA A 27 28.88 3.72 6.86
CA ALA A 27 28.09 2.71 7.55
C ALA A 27 28.51 2.68 9.04
N PRO A 28 27.57 2.76 10.01
CA PRO A 28 27.93 2.80 11.41
C PRO A 28 28.65 1.50 11.81
N PRO A 29 29.74 1.57 12.61
CA PRO A 29 30.49 0.40 13.02
C PRO A 29 29.62 -0.55 13.85
N ALA A 30 29.83 -1.86 13.70
CA ALA A 30 28.98 -2.95 14.21
C ALA A 30 28.82 -3.05 15.74
N ASN A 31 29.32 -2.08 16.52
CA ASN A 31 29.22 -2.00 17.99
C ASN A 31 28.78 -0.61 18.51
N SER A 32 28.18 0.25 17.69
CA SER A 32 27.64 1.53 18.19
C SER A 32 26.27 1.35 18.83
N SER A 33 26.14 1.75 20.10
CA SER A 33 24.87 1.91 20.82
C SER A 33 24.16 3.23 20.45
N GLU A 34 24.44 3.74 19.25
CA GLU A 34 24.02 5.06 18.83
C GLU A 34 22.57 5.00 18.33
N ILE A 35 21.68 5.72 19.02
CA ILE A 35 20.26 5.77 18.69
C ILE A 35 20.02 7.02 17.84
N TYR A 36 19.62 6.82 16.59
CA TYR A 36 19.21 7.91 15.71
C TYR A 36 17.72 8.21 15.92
N GLN A 37 17.44 9.42 16.37
CA GLN A 37 16.07 9.90 16.52
C GLN A 37 15.54 10.42 15.18
N PRO A 38 14.23 10.24 14.89
CA PRO A 38 13.64 10.82 13.69
C PRO A 38 13.74 12.35 13.72
N SER A 39 13.84 12.96 12.54
CA SER A 39 13.84 14.42 12.44
C SER A 39 12.49 15.00 12.89
N PRO A 40 12.45 16.25 13.40
CA PRO A 40 11.20 16.90 13.79
C PRO A 40 10.14 16.91 12.69
N ASP A 41 10.55 17.12 11.43
CA ASP A 41 9.65 17.11 10.28
C ASP A 41 9.03 15.73 10.05
N THR A 42 9.83 14.66 10.20
CA THR A 42 9.34 13.28 10.11
C THR A 42 8.30 12.98 11.19
N VAL A 43 8.51 13.48 12.41
CA VAL A 43 7.57 13.30 13.53
C VAL A 43 6.27 14.07 13.27
N ALA A 44 6.34 15.27 12.69
CA ALA A 44 5.17 16.10 12.39
C ALA A 44 4.25 15.47 11.33
N ASP A 45 4.85 14.83 10.32
CA ASP A 45 4.15 14.18 9.20
C ASP A 45 3.73 12.73 9.50
N ALA A 46 4.15 12.17 10.63
CA ALA A 46 3.80 10.82 11.02
C ALA A 46 2.28 10.67 11.28
N HIS A 47 1.74 9.51 10.89
CA HIS A 47 0.35 9.16 11.18
C HIS A 47 0.11 8.99 12.69
N ILE A 48 1.10 8.42 13.39
CA ILE A 48 1.14 8.34 14.86
C ILE A 48 2.24 9.29 15.32
N ARG A 49 1.85 10.44 15.89
CA ARG A 49 2.79 11.49 16.33
C ARG A 49 3.34 11.26 17.72
N ASP A 50 2.50 10.76 18.63
CA ASP A 50 2.89 10.44 20.01
C ASP A 50 2.86 8.93 20.20
N TRP A 51 4.00 8.31 19.90
CA TRP A 51 4.18 6.86 20.00
C TRP A 51 3.95 6.34 21.41
N ASP A 52 4.49 7.01 22.43
CA ASP A 52 4.44 6.52 23.81
C ASP A 52 3.02 6.52 24.34
N THR A 53 2.25 7.58 24.07
CA THR A 53 0.84 7.65 24.44
C THR A 53 0.03 6.57 23.73
N THR A 54 0.11 6.47 22.40
CA THR A 54 -0.64 5.46 21.63
C THR A 54 -0.28 4.04 22.06
N ARG A 55 1.00 3.76 22.33
CA ARG A 55 1.45 2.45 22.82
C ARG A 55 0.88 2.14 24.20
N ASN A 56 0.90 3.10 25.12
CA ASN A 56 0.38 2.91 26.48
C ASN A 56 -1.13 2.67 26.49
N GLU A 57 -1.87 3.34 25.61
CA GLU A 57 -3.30 3.10 25.40
C GLU A 57 -3.55 1.67 24.86
N ALA A 58 -2.82 1.26 23.82
CA ALA A 58 -2.93 -0.07 23.23
C ALA A 58 -2.61 -1.21 24.23
N LEU A 59 -1.66 -0.98 25.14
CA LEU A 59 -1.30 -1.96 26.18
C LEU A 59 -2.32 -2.05 27.32
N LYS A 60 -3.03 -0.95 27.60
CA LYS A 60 -4.00 -0.89 28.69
C LYS A 60 -5.25 -1.71 28.39
N ASP A 61 -5.75 -1.61 27.16
CA ASP A 61 -6.88 -2.40 26.67
C ASP A 61 -6.69 -2.74 25.18
N PRO A 62 -6.02 -3.87 24.87
CA PRO A 62 -5.77 -4.25 23.49
C PRO A 62 -7.04 -4.51 22.68
N VAL A 63 -8.10 -4.99 23.32
CA VAL A 63 -9.34 -5.36 22.64
C VAL A 63 -10.07 -4.10 22.20
N ALA A 64 -10.26 -3.14 23.11
CA ALA A 64 -10.88 -1.86 22.77
C ALA A 64 -10.04 -1.07 21.75
N PHE A 65 -8.71 -1.08 21.90
CA PHE A 65 -7.82 -0.44 20.94
C PHE A 65 -7.98 -1.01 19.53
N TRP A 66 -7.94 -2.33 19.36
CA TRP A 66 -8.10 -2.95 18.05
C TRP A 66 -9.51 -2.83 17.48
N GLU A 67 -10.54 -2.78 18.33
CA GLU A 67 -11.91 -2.49 17.90
C GLU A 67 -12.01 -1.10 17.25
N GLU A 68 -11.41 -0.09 17.89
CA GLU A 68 -11.37 1.28 17.36
C GLU A 68 -10.67 1.34 16.00
N ARG A 69 -9.50 0.70 15.88
CA ARG A 69 -8.75 0.64 14.60
C ARG A 69 -9.53 -0.10 13.51
N ALA A 70 -10.24 -1.18 13.86
CA ALA A 70 -11.04 -1.94 12.91
C ALA A 70 -12.25 -1.14 12.39
N ALA A 71 -12.77 -0.21 13.19
CA ALA A 71 -13.88 0.66 12.80
C ALA A 71 -13.49 1.70 11.73
N GLU A 72 -12.19 1.92 11.48
CA GLU A 72 -11.69 2.77 10.39
C GLU A 72 -11.82 2.11 9.00
N LEU A 73 -12.11 0.80 8.97
CA LEU A 73 -12.33 0.03 7.75
C LEU A 73 -13.82 -0.01 7.40
N GLU A 74 -14.13 -0.23 6.12
CA GLU A 74 -15.47 -0.50 5.66
C GLU A 74 -15.83 -1.98 5.84
N TRP A 75 -17.02 -2.22 6.36
CA TRP A 75 -17.59 -3.54 6.60
C TRP A 75 -18.94 -3.62 5.91
N TYR A 76 -19.23 -4.76 5.26
CA TYR A 76 -20.57 -5.08 4.80
C TYR A 76 -21.49 -5.38 5.98
N GLU A 77 -20.96 -6.11 6.97
CA GLU A 77 -21.62 -6.42 8.23
C GLU A 77 -20.59 -6.24 9.35
N PRO A 78 -20.87 -5.45 10.40
CA PRO A 78 -19.97 -5.30 11.54
C PRO A 78 -19.90 -6.61 12.34
N TRP A 79 -18.82 -6.75 13.12
CA TRP A 79 -18.64 -7.90 14.00
C TRP A 79 -19.64 -7.90 15.17
N THR A 80 -19.88 -9.08 15.73
CA THR A 80 -20.64 -9.26 16.97
C THR A 80 -19.73 -9.47 18.18
N THR A 81 -18.49 -9.89 17.96
CA THR A 81 -17.50 -10.14 19.02
C THR A 81 -16.13 -9.72 18.52
N VAL A 82 -15.43 -8.87 19.26
CA VAL A 82 -14.11 -8.35 18.88
C VAL A 82 -13.05 -9.44 18.94
N LEU A 83 -12.99 -10.18 20.05
CA LEU A 83 -12.06 -11.28 20.27
C LEU A 83 -12.80 -12.46 20.92
N ASP A 84 -12.72 -13.61 20.27
CA ASP A 84 -13.06 -14.91 20.85
C ASP A 84 -11.75 -15.68 21.08
N ASP A 85 -11.42 -15.85 22.36
CA ASP A 85 -10.24 -16.55 22.87
C ASP A 85 -10.58 -17.88 23.56
N SER A 86 -11.84 -18.33 23.46
CA SER A 86 -12.33 -19.53 24.14
C SER A 86 -11.63 -20.82 23.68
N GLU A 87 -11.07 -20.83 22.47
CA GLU A 87 -10.31 -21.95 21.88
C GLU A 87 -8.79 -21.67 21.80
N ALA A 88 -8.23 -20.86 22.71
CA ALA A 88 -6.80 -20.56 22.73
C ALA A 88 -5.93 -21.84 22.58
N PRO A 89 -4.90 -21.84 21.70
CA PRO A 89 -4.30 -20.69 21.00
C PRO A 89 -4.95 -20.30 19.66
N PHE A 90 -6.14 -20.81 19.32
CA PHE A 90 -6.85 -20.50 18.07
C PHE A 90 -7.77 -19.27 18.23
N PHE A 91 -7.17 -18.09 18.32
CA PHE A 91 -7.89 -16.82 18.46
C PHE A 91 -8.69 -16.45 17.21
N LYS A 92 -9.91 -15.93 17.39
CA LYS A 92 -10.74 -15.38 16.31
C LYS A 92 -11.02 -13.91 16.60
N TRP A 93 -10.66 -13.05 15.64
CA TRP A 93 -10.89 -11.61 15.72
C TRP A 93 -12.07 -11.21 14.84
N PHE A 94 -12.87 -10.24 15.31
CA PHE A 94 -13.99 -9.64 14.60
C PHE A 94 -15.02 -10.67 14.12
N VAL A 95 -15.40 -11.59 15.00
CA VAL A 95 -16.33 -12.69 14.73
C VAL A 95 -17.67 -12.14 14.26
N GLY A 96 -18.21 -12.74 13.19
CA GLY A 96 -19.43 -12.29 12.52
C GLY A 96 -19.22 -11.16 11.50
N GLY A 97 -18.09 -10.45 11.57
CA GLY A 97 -17.77 -9.36 10.66
C GLY A 97 -17.59 -9.86 9.22
N LYS A 98 -18.13 -9.11 8.26
CA LYS A 98 -17.96 -9.36 6.82
C LYS A 98 -17.37 -8.14 6.14
N THR A 99 -16.21 -8.32 5.53
CA THR A 99 -15.55 -7.29 4.72
C THR A 99 -14.84 -7.93 3.52
N ASN A 100 -14.26 -7.12 2.65
CA ASN A 100 -13.38 -7.56 1.57
C ASN A 100 -12.15 -6.64 1.49
N ILE A 101 -10.97 -7.21 1.29
CA ILE A 101 -9.72 -6.43 1.16
C ILE A 101 -9.83 -5.43 0.01
N VAL A 102 -10.43 -5.80 -1.12
CA VAL A 102 -10.59 -4.92 -2.29
C VAL A 102 -11.59 -3.80 -2.04
N LEU A 103 -12.58 -4.01 -1.16
CA LEU A 103 -13.48 -2.93 -0.73
C LEU A 103 -12.66 -1.79 -0.14
N ASN A 104 -11.86 -2.13 0.87
CA ASN A 104 -11.05 -1.17 1.62
C ASN A 104 -9.85 -0.64 0.82
N ALA A 105 -9.20 -1.47 0.02
CA ALA A 105 -8.03 -1.06 -0.74
C ALA A 105 -8.36 -0.26 -2.00
N LEU A 106 -9.52 -0.49 -2.64
CA LEU A 106 -9.85 0.11 -3.94
C LEU A 106 -11.25 0.69 -4.01
N ASP A 107 -12.29 -0.09 -3.70
CA ASP A 107 -13.66 0.30 -4.05
C ASP A 107 -14.14 1.52 -3.24
N ARG A 108 -13.76 1.66 -1.96
CA ARG A 108 -14.13 2.80 -1.11
C ARG A 108 -13.68 4.15 -1.64
N HIS A 109 -12.64 4.18 -2.47
CA HIS A 109 -12.05 5.42 -2.97
C HIS A 109 -12.78 5.99 -4.19
N MET A 110 -13.78 5.30 -4.73
CA MET A 110 -14.34 5.57 -6.05
C MET A 110 -15.18 6.83 -6.16
N ASP A 111 -15.78 7.23 -5.05
CA ASP A 111 -16.62 8.42 -4.94
C ASP A 111 -15.92 9.53 -4.14
N THR A 112 -14.59 9.42 -4.00
CA THR A 112 -13.75 10.39 -3.28
C THR A 112 -12.78 11.09 -4.24
N ALA A 113 -12.14 12.16 -3.78
CA ALA A 113 -11.06 12.81 -4.51
C ALA A 113 -9.86 11.88 -4.82
N THR A 114 -9.77 10.72 -4.14
CA THR A 114 -8.71 9.71 -4.34
C THR A 114 -8.91 8.90 -5.62
N LYS A 115 -10.10 8.86 -6.21
CA LYS A 115 -10.43 8.09 -7.43
C LYS A 115 -9.38 8.20 -8.54
N ASN A 116 -8.92 9.42 -8.82
CA ASN A 116 -7.97 9.71 -9.90
C ASN A 116 -6.52 9.88 -9.42
N LYS A 117 -6.25 9.75 -8.11
CA LYS A 117 -4.89 9.72 -7.59
C LYS A 117 -4.19 8.45 -8.04
N ILE A 118 -2.86 8.53 -8.19
CA ILE A 118 -2.02 7.38 -8.49
C ILE A 118 -2.07 6.40 -7.31
N ALA A 119 -2.46 5.16 -7.58
CA ALA A 119 -2.51 4.06 -6.61
C ALA A 119 -1.26 3.20 -6.69
N PHE A 120 -0.69 3.08 -7.87
CA PHE A 120 0.41 2.17 -8.11
C PHE A 120 1.38 2.75 -9.15
N ILE A 121 2.66 2.73 -8.79
CA ILE A 121 3.79 3.14 -9.62
C ILE A 121 4.64 1.88 -9.77
N TRP A 122 4.99 1.56 -11.00
CA TRP A 122 5.84 0.44 -11.35
C TRP A 122 7.04 0.95 -12.12
N GLU A 123 8.19 0.37 -11.81
CA GLU A 123 9.46 0.59 -12.49
C GLU A 123 9.99 -0.77 -12.93
N GLY A 124 10.24 -0.92 -14.22
CA GLY A 124 10.79 -2.10 -14.85
C GLY A 124 12.32 -2.09 -14.82
N GLU A 125 12.91 -3.25 -15.11
CA GLU A 125 14.36 -3.43 -15.05
C GLU A 125 15.12 -2.54 -16.06
N ASP A 126 14.50 -2.24 -17.20
CA ASP A 126 15.06 -1.38 -18.25
C ASP A 126 14.80 0.12 -18.01
N GLY A 127 14.32 0.50 -16.82
CA GLY A 127 13.94 1.89 -16.48
C GLY A 127 12.58 2.32 -17.06
N GLU A 128 11.84 1.38 -17.66
CA GLU A 128 10.44 1.61 -18.03
C GLU A 128 9.64 1.94 -16.78
N HIS A 129 8.70 2.88 -16.88
CA HIS A 129 7.83 3.21 -15.76
C HIS A 129 6.38 3.26 -16.22
N ALA A 130 5.50 2.81 -15.34
CA ALA A 130 4.07 2.83 -15.57
C ALA A 130 3.33 3.19 -14.29
N THR A 131 2.20 3.87 -14.45
CA THR A 131 1.36 4.26 -13.32
C THR A 131 -0.09 3.87 -13.56
N MET A 132 -0.79 3.56 -12.48
CA MET A 132 -2.24 3.35 -12.47
C MET A 132 -2.88 4.18 -11.38
N SER A 133 -3.92 4.93 -11.76
CA SER A 133 -4.82 5.54 -10.78
C SER A 133 -5.67 4.48 -10.08
N PHE A 134 -6.24 4.81 -8.93
CA PHE A 134 -7.20 3.94 -8.23
C PHE A 134 -8.32 3.46 -9.16
N PHE A 135 -8.87 4.37 -9.97
CA PHE A 135 -9.89 4.03 -10.95
C PHE A 135 -9.41 3.01 -12.00
N ARG A 136 -8.22 3.23 -12.58
CA ARG A 136 -7.66 2.32 -13.60
C ARG A 136 -7.37 0.96 -13.01
N LEU A 137 -6.76 0.90 -11.82
CA LEU A 137 -6.46 -0.34 -11.12
C LEU A 137 -7.73 -1.12 -10.80
N ARG A 138 -8.75 -0.47 -10.21
CA ARG A 138 -10.06 -1.08 -9.94
C ARG A 138 -10.70 -1.65 -11.20
N LYS A 139 -10.65 -0.93 -12.33
CA LYS A 139 -11.23 -1.41 -13.60
C LYS A 139 -10.55 -2.70 -14.06
N GLN A 140 -9.22 -2.78 -13.98
CA GLN A 140 -8.47 -4.00 -14.35
C GLN A 140 -8.76 -5.16 -13.39
N VAL A 141 -8.77 -4.89 -12.08
CA VAL A 141 -9.12 -5.87 -11.05
C VAL A 141 -10.53 -6.44 -11.28
N ASN A 142 -11.53 -5.58 -11.52
CA ASN A 142 -12.91 -6.03 -11.78
C ASN A 142 -13.00 -6.86 -13.07
N LYS A 143 -12.28 -6.46 -14.13
CA LYS A 143 -12.24 -7.21 -15.38
C LYS A 143 -11.67 -8.61 -15.15
N PHE A 144 -10.52 -8.71 -14.48
CA PHE A 144 -9.88 -10.00 -14.26
C PHE A 144 -10.64 -10.88 -13.26
N ALA A 145 -11.27 -10.28 -12.24
CA ALA A 145 -12.18 -10.99 -11.34
C ALA A 145 -13.34 -11.68 -12.08
N ASN A 146 -13.90 -11.03 -13.12
CA ASN A 146 -14.93 -11.62 -13.97
C ASN A 146 -14.38 -12.74 -14.86
N VAL A 147 -13.13 -12.63 -15.32
CA VAL A 147 -12.45 -13.72 -16.03
C VAL A 147 -12.32 -14.93 -15.12
N LEU A 148 -11.80 -14.77 -13.90
CA LEU A 148 -11.69 -15.86 -12.93
C LEU A 148 -13.05 -16.52 -12.64
N LYS A 149 -14.11 -15.72 -12.46
CA LYS A 149 -15.48 -16.24 -12.31
C LYS A 149 -15.94 -17.05 -13.52
N SER A 150 -15.66 -16.58 -14.75
CA SER A 150 -16.01 -17.28 -15.98
C SER A 150 -15.25 -18.60 -16.16
N MET A 151 -14.06 -18.71 -15.58
CA MET A 151 -13.28 -19.95 -15.51
C MET A 151 -13.77 -20.90 -14.41
N GLY A 152 -14.80 -20.51 -13.64
CA GLY A 152 -15.42 -21.35 -12.62
C GLY A 152 -14.83 -21.20 -11.23
N VAL A 153 -13.93 -20.23 -10.98
CA VAL A 153 -13.36 -19.97 -9.66
C VAL A 153 -14.44 -19.46 -8.70
N LYS A 154 -14.52 -20.06 -7.52
CA LYS A 154 -15.50 -19.77 -6.47
C LYS A 154 -14.82 -19.29 -5.19
N LYS A 155 -15.63 -18.77 -4.27
CA LYS A 155 -15.17 -18.43 -2.91
C LYS A 155 -14.56 -19.67 -2.26
N GLY A 156 -13.37 -19.53 -1.68
CA GLY A 156 -12.62 -20.60 -1.02
C GLY A 156 -11.71 -21.42 -1.96
N ASP A 157 -11.80 -21.25 -3.27
CA ASP A 157 -10.87 -21.88 -4.20
C ASP A 157 -9.48 -21.24 -4.08
N ARG A 158 -8.44 -22.01 -4.42
CA ARG A 158 -7.06 -21.49 -4.48
C ARG A 158 -6.69 -21.17 -5.92
N VAL A 159 -6.08 -20.00 -6.13
CA VAL A 159 -5.52 -19.58 -7.42
C VAL A 159 -4.02 -19.40 -7.27
N THR A 160 -3.24 -20.25 -7.93
CA THR A 160 -1.78 -20.09 -7.97
C THR A 160 -1.42 -19.02 -8.99
N ILE A 161 -0.59 -18.06 -8.59
CA ILE A 161 -0.10 -16.98 -9.43
C ILE A 161 1.40 -17.18 -9.61
N TYR A 162 1.83 -17.39 -10.85
CA TYR A 162 3.24 -17.55 -11.22
C TYR A 162 3.58 -16.52 -12.29
N MET A 163 4.12 -15.39 -11.85
CA MET A 163 4.39 -14.21 -12.68
C MET A 163 5.61 -13.45 -12.10
N GLY A 164 6.32 -12.72 -12.96
CA GLY A 164 7.37 -11.79 -12.51
C GLY A 164 6.83 -10.58 -11.76
N ARG A 165 7.72 -9.66 -11.36
CA ARG A 165 7.37 -8.38 -10.69
C ARG A 165 6.84 -7.34 -11.68
N ILE A 166 5.77 -7.67 -12.39
CA ILE A 166 5.05 -6.80 -13.33
C ILE A 166 3.73 -6.31 -12.72
N MET A 167 3.11 -5.29 -13.30
CA MET A 167 1.91 -4.68 -12.71
C MET A 167 0.73 -5.65 -12.58
N GLU A 168 0.62 -6.58 -13.51
CA GLU A 168 -0.45 -7.57 -13.60
C GLU A 168 -0.48 -8.52 -12.40
N ILE A 169 0.64 -8.72 -11.69
CA ILE A 169 0.65 -9.58 -10.50
C ILE A 169 -0.27 -9.02 -9.41
N VAL A 170 -0.28 -7.69 -9.21
CA VAL A 170 -1.15 -7.01 -8.24
C VAL A 170 -2.61 -7.12 -8.69
N ILE A 171 -2.87 -6.97 -10.00
CA ILE A 171 -4.22 -7.16 -10.55
C ILE A 171 -4.71 -8.58 -10.29
N ALA A 172 -3.87 -9.59 -10.49
CA ALA A 172 -4.20 -10.99 -10.27
C ALA A 172 -4.48 -11.30 -8.80
N MET A 173 -3.63 -10.81 -7.89
CA MET A 173 -3.81 -10.98 -6.44
C MET A 173 -5.11 -10.34 -5.96
N LEU A 174 -5.36 -9.09 -6.33
CA LEU A 174 -6.56 -8.35 -5.93
C LEU A 174 -7.83 -8.94 -6.55
N ALA A 175 -7.81 -9.34 -7.82
CA ALA A 175 -8.96 -9.99 -8.47
C ALA A 175 -9.34 -11.30 -7.78
N THR A 176 -8.35 -12.10 -7.38
CA THR A 176 -8.55 -13.37 -6.65
C THR A 176 -9.25 -13.12 -5.32
N VAL A 177 -8.75 -12.19 -4.50
CA VAL A 177 -9.38 -11.89 -3.20
C VAL A 177 -10.73 -11.17 -3.35
N LYS A 178 -10.95 -10.42 -4.44
CA LYS A 178 -12.24 -9.77 -4.72
C LYS A 178 -13.38 -10.77 -4.79
N ILE A 179 -13.12 -11.94 -5.37
CA ILE A 179 -14.13 -13.00 -5.53
C ILE A 179 -14.16 -13.98 -4.36
N GLY A 180 -13.37 -13.73 -3.31
CA GLY A 180 -13.28 -14.57 -2.12
C GLY A 180 -12.47 -15.85 -2.31
N ALA A 181 -11.68 -15.94 -3.38
CA ALA A 181 -10.68 -16.98 -3.56
C ALA A 181 -9.38 -16.61 -2.82
N VAL A 182 -8.52 -17.61 -2.61
CA VAL A 182 -7.23 -17.47 -1.92
C VAL A 182 -6.12 -17.51 -2.96
N HIS A 183 -5.29 -16.48 -3.04
CA HIS A 183 -4.12 -16.52 -3.92
C HIS A 183 -2.96 -17.27 -3.26
N SER A 184 -2.19 -18.00 -4.07
CA SER A 184 -0.90 -18.58 -3.70
C SER A 184 0.13 -18.04 -4.68
N VAL A 185 0.94 -17.07 -4.26
CA VAL A 185 1.93 -16.42 -5.12
C VAL A 185 3.24 -17.19 -5.05
N VAL A 186 3.79 -17.52 -6.22
CA VAL A 186 5.11 -18.16 -6.35
C VAL A 186 6.00 -17.20 -7.14
N TYR A 187 7.10 -16.80 -6.51
CA TYR A 187 8.14 -16.01 -7.16
C TYR A 187 9.11 -16.95 -7.88
N GLY A 188 9.29 -16.72 -9.17
CA GLY A 188 10.28 -17.41 -10.01
C GLY A 188 11.56 -16.60 -10.18
#